data_AF-A0A6S8Z930-F1
#
_entry.id   AF-A0A6S8Z930-F1
#
_cell.length_a   1.000
_cell.length_b   1.000
_cell.length_c   1.000
_cell.angle_alpha   90.00
_cell.angle_beta   90.00
_cell.angle_gamma   90.00
#
_symmetry.space_group_name_H-M   'P 1'
#
loop_
_entity.id
_entity.type
_entity.pdbx_description
1 polymer ?
#
loop_
_entity_poly.entity_id
_entity_poly.type
_entity_poly.pdbx_seq_one_letter_code
_entity_poly.pdbx_strand_id
1 'polypeptide(L)'
;MPNTSDETGVAYHGGIEWPLYNEKTGKPSTTPTNKSVWIAALKALVDAFSSDNERNSIVSAEVIECAMKLVKKFESQPSSEWRKGYIDLLHEFGIIMASCEPKGSLIMACAGLSCLNSSMVISTKKGENDTEKVSAQDVVMKDGIVELLPISTLIINGGNSNSDVTVMKKFEMASPHHDEKGKNMVAKGEMMKQQLSKWAEYGCIETSAAESASKIADLEDCHSSLVKDKVFVLLGATSAMGPAEVLIQLGATIAAVARPGKKLAALEEMVKNGPSEATMLLPQVGGDGAAGADLIRHAPELARWIAGLCPEKKLVICNLAYLDGEKNVLAGVGMDLIIDYVCQKRQYTAISYIISPATVHVVTEEAAMDAKRRYDSAPFWHSLCMVQASNTWREKTVSGLRVLNGLSSLQGPNYALTKTAQQWRAMVSYFSIPDGNKHIVSANHGPPTRSESMVGHKTIAIALEGMQNFEPNVAFDVSCSKTLLTALMLYDINFDESTANPMSPEKTVQHPMCLFNENSAHGGSWRCPYLQDSIGTASFITGKVKKTCESRAGNKCPEGSLGPRPDNVQT
;
A
#
# COMPACT_ATOMS: atom_id res chain seq x y z
N MET A 1 -39.20 -17.40 43.32
CA MET A 1 -37.84 -17.90 43.03
C MET A 1 -37.24 -16.95 42.02
N PRO A 2 -36.17 -16.21 42.36
CA PRO A 2 -35.48 -15.36 41.40
C PRO A 2 -34.60 -16.25 40.53
N ASN A 3 -34.84 -16.27 39.22
CA ASN A 3 -33.96 -16.94 38.27
C ASN A 3 -32.77 -16.02 37.99
N THR A 4 -31.61 -16.57 38.29
CA THR A 4 -30.24 -16.07 38.11
C THR A 4 -30.00 -15.51 36.72
N SER A 5 -29.86 -14.18 36.64
CA SER A 5 -29.05 -13.49 35.64
C SER A 5 -27.59 -13.58 36.09
N ASP A 6 -26.87 -14.62 35.68
CA ASP A 6 -25.40 -14.61 35.75
C ASP A 6 -24.88 -13.91 34.49
N GLU A 7 -24.59 -12.62 34.67
CA GLU A 7 -23.85 -11.74 33.78
C GLU A 7 -22.46 -12.32 33.51
N THR A 8 -22.22 -12.81 32.29
CA THR A 8 -20.88 -13.18 31.81
C THR A 8 -20.56 -12.57 30.44
N GLY A 9 -21.14 -11.41 30.13
CA GLY A 9 -20.78 -10.60 28.97
C GLY A 9 -19.48 -9.84 29.22
N VAL A 10 -18.34 -10.39 28.78
CA VAL A 10 -17.05 -9.67 28.73
C VAL A 10 -17.19 -8.56 27.67
N ALA A 11 -17.58 -7.37 28.10
CA ALA A 11 -17.74 -6.23 27.21
C ALA A 11 -16.38 -5.72 26.72
N TYR A 12 -16.24 -5.61 25.40
CA TYR A 12 -15.07 -5.06 24.71
C TYR A 12 -14.85 -3.56 25.05
N HIS A 13 -13.62 -3.15 25.38
CA HIS A 13 -13.30 -1.73 25.63
C HIS A 13 -11.99 -1.22 24.99
N GLY A 14 -11.25 -2.02 24.21
CA GLY A 14 -9.91 -1.64 23.75
C GLY A 14 -9.60 -2.06 22.31
N GLY A 15 -9.01 -1.15 21.52
CA GLY A 15 -8.51 -1.47 20.17
C GLY A 15 -7.31 -2.42 20.16
N ILE A 16 -6.82 -2.75 18.97
CA ILE A 16 -5.56 -3.47 18.82
C ILE A 16 -4.43 -2.65 19.45
N GLU A 17 -3.61 -3.29 20.28
CA GLU A 17 -2.54 -2.67 21.06
C GLU A 17 -1.22 -3.41 20.91
N TRP A 18 -0.13 -2.70 21.24
CA TRP A 18 1.17 -3.33 21.41
C TRP A 18 1.19 -4.20 22.67
N PRO A 19 1.86 -5.36 22.65
CA PRO A 19 1.93 -6.24 23.81
C PRO A 19 2.78 -5.65 24.94
N LEU A 20 3.79 -4.83 24.58
CA LEU A 20 4.81 -4.32 25.50
C LEU A 20 4.75 -2.80 25.62
N TYR A 21 4.89 -2.32 26.85
CA TYR A 21 4.94 -0.90 27.18
C TYR A 21 6.16 -0.60 28.04
N ASN A 22 6.73 0.58 27.87
CA ASN A 22 7.82 1.05 28.72
C ASN A 22 7.25 1.54 30.06
N GLU A 23 7.62 0.88 31.15
CA GLU A 23 7.11 1.16 32.50
C GLU A 23 7.27 2.63 32.94
N LYS A 24 8.35 3.29 32.53
CA LYS A 24 8.65 4.67 32.93
C LYS A 24 7.85 5.71 32.15
N THR A 25 7.58 5.45 30.88
CA THR A 25 6.97 6.44 29.97
C THR A 25 5.51 6.13 29.63
N GLY A 26 5.04 4.92 29.92
CA GLY A 26 3.73 4.41 29.50
C GLY A 26 3.56 4.28 27.98
N LYS A 27 4.63 4.49 27.19
CA LYS A 27 4.58 4.41 25.73
C LYS A 27 4.81 2.98 25.24
N PRO A 28 4.24 2.58 24.09
CA PRO A 28 4.53 1.30 23.47
C PRO A 28 6.02 1.06 23.25
N SER A 29 6.50 -0.13 23.61
CA SER A 29 7.85 -0.60 23.31
C SER A 29 7.80 -1.46 22.05
N THR A 30 8.03 -0.85 20.88
CA THR A 30 7.80 -1.53 19.60
C THR A 30 8.96 -2.40 19.12
N THR A 31 10.20 -2.09 19.55
CA THR A 31 11.41 -2.77 19.06
C THR A 31 11.40 -4.30 19.24
N PRO A 32 11.07 -4.86 20.42
CA PRO A 32 11.14 -6.31 20.62
C PRO A 32 10.19 -7.06 19.70
N THR A 33 8.93 -6.62 19.63
CA THR A 33 7.91 -7.21 18.76
C THR A 33 8.23 -7.00 17.28
N ASN A 34 8.78 -5.84 16.89
CA ASN A 34 9.18 -5.61 15.50
C ASN A 34 10.28 -6.59 15.08
N LYS A 35 11.32 -6.76 15.91
CA LYS A 35 12.40 -7.74 15.65
C LYS A 35 11.89 -9.18 15.59
N SER A 36 11.01 -9.58 16.51
CA SER A 36 10.51 -10.96 16.55
C SER A 36 9.79 -11.36 15.27
N VAL A 37 9.09 -10.42 14.61
CA VAL A 37 8.42 -10.67 13.33
C VAL A 37 9.40 -11.04 12.22
N TRP A 38 10.49 -10.28 12.06
CA TRP A 38 11.52 -10.58 11.06
C TRP A 38 12.27 -11.88 11.36
N ILE A 39 12.57 -12.11 12.64
CA ILE A 39 13.20 -13.36 13.09
C ILE A 39 12.29 -14.55 12.82
N ALA A 40 10.99 -14.46 13.10
CA ALA A 40 10.03 -15.53 12.86
C ALA A 40 9.95 -15.89 11.37
N ALA A 41 9.93 -14.89 10.49
CA ALA A 41 9.96 -15.11 9.04
C ALA A 41 11.23 -15.87 8.60
N LEU A 42 12.41 -15.46 9.08
CA LEU A 42 13.68 -16.14 8.75
C LEU A 42 13.75 -17.55 9.36
N LYS A 43 13.31 -17.74 10.61
CA LYS A 43 13.33 -19.06 11.27
C LYS A 43 12.41 -20.04 10.57
N ALA A 44 11.22 -19.61 10.14
CA ALA A 44 10.30 -20.46 9.39
C ALA A 44 10.92 -20.98 8.09
N LEU A 45 11.73 -20.16 7.40
CA LEU A 45 12.51 -20.62 6.26
C LEU A 45 13.53 -21.70 6.68
N VAL A 46 14.33 -21.45 7.72
CA VAL A 46 15.33 -22.41 8.22
C VAL A 46 14.71 -23.74 8.64
N ASP A 47 13.57 -23.69 9.33
CA ASP A 47 12.87 -24.87 9.84
C ASP A 47 12.25 -25.70 8.73
N ALA A 48 11.66 -25.05 7.71
CA ALA A 48 11.05 -25.73 6.57
C ALA A 48 12.07 -26.56 5.76
N PHE A 49 13.33 -26.13 5.70
CA PHE A 49 14.39 -26.88 5.00
C PHE A 49 15.11 -27.90 5.90
N SER A 50 14.98 -27.79 7.23
CA SER A 50 15.57 -28.75 8.17
C SER A 50 14.75 -30.04 8.31
N SER A 51 13.46 -29.99 7.96
CA SER A 51 12.52 -31.11 8.08
C SER A 51 12.32 -31.91 6.78
N ASP A 52 12.65 -31.35 5.61
CA ASP A 52 12.57 -32.04 4.31
C ASP A 52 13.86 -32.80 3.98
N ASN A 53 13.74 -34.12 3.78
CA ASN A 53 14.84 -35.04 3.43
C ASN A 53 15.40 -34.85 2.00
N GLU A 54 14.99 -33.81 1.27
CA GLU A 54 15.37 -33.57 -0.13
C GLU A 54 16.49 -32.51 -0.24
N ARG A 55 17.73 -32.95 -0.06
CA ARG A 55 18.95 -32.17 -0.40
C ARG A 55 19.19 -32.08 -1.92
N ASN A 56 18.18 -31.77 -2.73
CA ASN A 56 18.30 -31.79 -4.19
C ASN A 56 18.23 -30.42 -4.89
N SER A 57 18.32 -29.32 -4.15
CA SER A 57 18.48 -27.97 -4.73
C SER A 57 19.72 -27.32 -4.13
N ILE A 58 20.79 -27.21 -4.94
CA ILE A 58 22.06 -26.52 -4.58
C ILE A 58 21.81 -25.04 -4.18
N VAL A 59 20.62 -24.50 -4.47
CA VAL A 59 20.18 -23.12 -4.17
C VAL A 59 19.59 -22.95 -2.75
N SER A 60 19.32 -24.04 -2.02
CA SER A 60 18.79 -23.96 -0.65
C SER A 60 19.86 -23.76 0.43
N ALA A 61 20.98 -24.50 0.38
CA ALA A 61 21.94 -24.51 1.50
C ALA A 61 22.59 -23.14 1.77
N GLU A 62 22.99 -22.42 0.73
CA GLU A 62 23.61 -21.09 0.86
C GLU A 62 22.62 -20.05 1.42
N VAL A 63 21.40 -20.02 0.88
CA VAL A 63 20.35 -19.09 1.34
C VAL A 63 19.97 -19.37 2.79
N ILE A 64 19.90 -20.64 3.19
CA ILE A 64 19.65 -21.05 4.58
C ILE A 64 20.80 -20.65 5.50
N GLU A 65 22.05 -20.80 5.07
CA GLU A 65 23.20 -20.32 5.85
C GLU A 65 23.16 -18.80 6.05
N CYS A 66 22.84 -18.05 4.99
CA CYS A 66 22.61 -16.60 5.07
C CYS A 66 21.47 -16.24 6.03
N ALA A 67 20.35 -16.96 5.97
CA ALA A 67 19.22 -16.78 6.90
C ALA A 67 19.62 -17.03 8.35
N MET A 68 20.32 -18.13 8.64
CA MET A 68 20.83 -18.42 9.99
C MET A 68 21.80 -17.35 10.50
N LYS A 69 22.70 -16.86 9.64
CA LYS A 69 23.61 -15.75 9.98
C LYS A 69 22.82 -14.48 10.29
N LEU A 70 21.81 -14.16 9.50
CA LEU A 70 20.99 -12.97 9.69
C LEU A 70 20.13 -13.06 10.96
N VAL A 71 19.56 -14.23 11.30
CA VAL A 71 18.87 -14.47 12.59
C VAL A 71 19.80 -14.12 13.76
N LYS A 72 21.05 -14.62 13.74
CA LYS A 72 22.04 -14.31 14.79
C LYS A 72 22.35 -12.81 14.87
N LYS A 73 22.44 -12.10 13.73
CA LYS A 73 22.63 -10.64 13.70
C LYS A 73 21.43 -9.90 14.31
N PHE A 74 20.20 -10.33 14.02
CA PHE A 74 18.99 -9.74 14.61
C PHE A 74 18.96 -9.92 16.14
N GLU A 75 19.28 -11.13 16.62
CA GLU A 75 19.28 -11.49 18.04
C GLU A 75 20.41 -10.78 18.82
N SER A 76 21.59 -10.61 18.21
CA SER A 76 22.74 -9.96 18.87
C SER A 76 22.69 -8.44 18.87
N GLN A 77 21.98 -7.83 17.91
CA GLN A 77 21.93 -6.37 17.82
C GLN A 77 21.15 -5.76 18.99
N PRO A 78 21.74 -4.81 19.75
CA PRO A 78 21.06 -4.16 20.86
C PRO A 78 19.79 -3.38 20.42
N SER A 79 18.76 -3.38 21.26
CA SER A 79 17.53 -2.62 21.00
C SER A 79 17.75 -1.11 20.84
N SER A 80 18.80 -0.57 21.47
CA SER A 80 19.23 0.84 21.32
C SER A 80 19.77 1.17 19.93
N GLU A 81 20.25 0.17 19.19
CA GLU A 81 20.86 0.32 17.86
C GLU A 81 19.91 -0.01 16.73
N TRP A 82 18.79 -0.72 17.00
CA TRP A 82 17.79 -1.12 16.01
C TRP A 82 17.39 0.02 15.08
N ARG A 83 17.09 1.20 15.64
CA ARG A 83 16.65 2.36 14.84
C ARG A 83 17.70 2.85 13.84
N LYS A 84 18.99 2.58 14.09
CA LYS A 84 20.11 2.96 13.21
C LYS A 84 20.50 1.85 12.24
N GLY A 85 20.46 0.59 12.67
CA GLY A 85 20.97 -0.55 11.89
C GLY A 85 19.92 -1.39 11.16
N TYR A 86 18.63 -1.05 11.25
CA TYR A 86 17.58 -1.87 10.63
C TYR A 86 17.66 -1.91 9.09
N ILE A 87 18.14 -0.85 8.44
CA ILE A 87 18.16 -0.76 6.97
C ILE A 87 19.00 -1.89 6.38
N ASP A 88 20.22 -2.08 6.89
CA ASP A 88 21.12 -3.12 6.39
C ASP A 88 20.56 -4.52 6.64
N LEU A 89 19.99 -4.75 7.83
CA LEU A 89 19.37 -6.04 8.18
C LEU A 89 18.16 -6.36 7.31
N LEU A 90 17.31 -5.37 7.02
CA LEU A 90 16.14 -5.56 6.16
C LEU A 90 16.51 -5.67 4.68
N HIS A 91 17.59 -5.02 4.24
CA HIS A 91 18.14 -5.23 2.92
C HIS A 91 18.65 -6.65 2.73
N GLU A 92 19.45 -7.17 3.69
CA GLU A 92 19.86 -8.58 3.70
C GLU A 92 18.64 -9.52 3.75
N PHE A 93 17.62 -9.21 4.56
CA PHE A 93 16.37 -9.98 4.60
C PHE A 93 15.70 -10.06 3.23
N GLY A 94 15.56 -8.92 2.53
CA GLY A 94 14.95 -8.87 1.21
C GLY A 94 15.75 -9.63 0.14
N ILE A 95 17.09 -9.60 0.21
CA ILE A 95 17.96 -10.40 -0.65
C ILE A 95 17.73 -11.90 -0.41
N ILE A 96 17.63 -12.35 0.85
CA ILE A 96 17.34 -13.74 1.19
C ILE A 96 15.97 -14.13 0.65
N MET A 97 14.94 -13.33 0.94
CA MET A 97 13.57 -13.60 0.50
C MET A 97 13.42 -13.64 -1.02
N ALA A 98 14.20 -12.84 -1.75
CA ALA A 98 14.28 -12.88 -3.21
C ALA A 98 15.11 -14.05 -3.72
N SER A 99 16.14 -14.51 -3.00
CA SER A 99 17.00 -15.64 -3.37
C SER A 99 16.34 -17.00 -3.16
N CYS A 100 15.34 -17.09 -2.28
CA CYS A 100 14.55 -18.29 -2.06
C CYS A 100 13.81 -18.74 -3.32
N GLU A 101 13.50 -20.04 -3.39
CA GLU A 101 12.45 -20.53 -4.28
C GLU A 101 11.08 -19.94 -3.85
N PRO A 102 10.09 -19.84 -4.76
CA PRO A 102 8.79 -19.23 -4.48
C PRO A 102 8.13 -19.70 -3.17
N LYS A 103 8.17 -21.01 -2.88
CA LYS A 103 7.63 -21.61 -1.66
C LYS A 103 8.31 -21.06 -0.40
N GLY A 104 9.64 -20.92 -0.41
CA GLY A 104 10.40 -20.38 0.72
C GLY A 104 10.07 -18.91 0.99
N SER A 105 9.95 -18.11 -0.06
CA SER A 105 9.52 -16.71 0.02
C SER A 105 8.12 -16.59 0.65
N LEU A 106 7.19 -17.45 0.24
CA LEU A 106 5.83 -17.48 0.77
C LEU A 106 5.77 -17.94 2.23
N ILE A 107 6.58 -18.94 2.63
CA ILE A 107 6.71 -19.40 4.03
C ILE A 107 7.16 -18.24 4.93
N MET A 108 8.16 -17.47 4.50
CA MET A 108 8.63 -16.29 5.23
C MET A 108 7.50 -15.27 5.41
N ALA A 109 6.76 -14.95 4.34
CA ALA A 109 5.64 -14.02 4.38
C ALA A 109 4.53 -14.47 5.35
N CYS A 110 4.11 -15.74 5.25
CA CYS A 110 3.12 -16.34 6.15
C CYS A 110 3.54 -16.29 7.62
N ALA A 111 4.79 -16.67 7.92
CA ALA A 111 5.30 -16.70 9.29
C ALA A 111 5.46 -15.29 9.88
N GLY A 112 5.91 -14.33 9.06
CA GLY A 112 5.99 -12.93 9.46
C GLY A 112 4.62 -12.34 9.81
N LEU A 113 3.61 -12.54 8.95
CA LEU A 113 2.23 -12.11 9.23
C LEU A 113 1.65 -12.80 10.46
N SER A 114 1.82 -14.12 10.58
CA SER A 114 1.32 -14.89 11.73
C SER A 114 1.93 -14.39 13.04
N CYS A 115 3.25 -14.17 13.08
CA CYS A 115 3.92 -13.61 14.25
C CYS A 115 3.43 -12.19 14.55
N LEU A 116 3.29 -11.33 13.54
CA LEU A 116 2.83 -9.96 13.72
C LEU A 116 1.42 -9.92 14.32
N ASN A 117 0.49 -10.66 13.72
CA ASN A 117 -0.92 -10.63 14.10
C ASN A 117 -1.17 -11.29 15.47
N SER A 118 -0.49 -12.39 15.78
CA SER A 118 -0.62 -13.07 17.07
C SER A 118 0.09 -12.35 18.22
N SER A 119 1.09 -11.50 17.92
CA SER A 119 1.79 -10.70 18.93
C SER A 119 1.01 -9.48 19.39
N MET A 120 0.14 -8.92 18.54
CA MET A 120 -0.71 -7.80 18.94
C MET A 120 -1.87 -8.29 19.81
N VAL A 121 -2.30 -7.43 20.73
CA VAL A 121 -3.29 -7.82 21.74
C VAL A 121 -4.49 -6.88 21.74
N ILE A 122 -5.60 -7.35 22.30
CA ILE A 122 -6.79 -6.59 22.60
C ILE A 122 -7.06 -6.76 24.10
N SER A 123 -7.26 -5.65 24.80
CA SER A 123 -7.68 -5.68 26.20
C SER A 123 -9.19 -5.95 26.31
N THR A 124 -9.53 -6.97 27.08
CA THR A 124 -10.90 -7.43 27.33
C THR A 124 -11.23 -7.28 28.82
N LYS A 125 -12.47 -6.90 29.17
CA LYS A 125 -12.88 -6.73 30.57
C LYS A 125 -13.61 -7.97 31.08
N LYS A 126 -13.05 -8.63 32.09
CA LYS A 126 -13.68 -9.76 32.78
C LYS A 126 -14.22 -9.30 34.14
N GLY A 127 -15.36 -8.59 34.12
CA GLY A 127 -15.93 -7.92 35.31
C GLY A 127 -15.37 -6.51 35.52
N GLU A 128 -15.69 -5.87 36.67
CA GLU A 128 -15.38 -4.44 36.89
C GLU A 128 -13.88 -4.12 36.99
N ASN A 129 -13.04 -5.06 37.46
CA ASN A 129 -11.64 -4.79 37.80
C ASN A 129 -10.60 -5.70 37.12
N ASP A 130 -11.00 -6.71 36.33
CA ASP A 130 -10.06 -7.62 35.68
C ASP A 130 -9.96 -7.33 34.18
N THR A 131 -8.74 -7.14 33.69
CA THR A 131 -8.45 -6.90 32.27
C THR A 131 -7.52 -7.98 31.76
N GLU A 132 -8.01 -8.75 30.80
CA GLU A 132 -7.24 -9.82 30.14
C GLU A 132 -6.80 -9.34 28.76
N LYS A 133 -5.55 -9.65 28.39
CA LYS A 133 -5.01 -9.39 27.06
C LYS A 133 -5.12 -10.64 26.20
N VAL A 134 -5.89 -10.56 25.13
CA VAL A 134 -6.08 -11.66 24.17
C VAL A 134 -5.42 -11.29 22.84
N SER A 135 -4.92 -12.28 22.11
CA SER A 135 -4.37 -12.08 20.76
C SER A 135 -5.39 -11.39 19.84
N ALA A 136 -4.98 -10.33 19.15
CA ALA A 136 -5.82 -9.63 18.18
C ALA A 136 -6.25 -10.56 17.04
N GLN A 137 -5.37 -11.47 16.62
CA GLN A 137 -5.72 -12.50 15.64
C GLN A 137 -6.84 -13.41 16.13
N ASP A 138 -6.80 -13.87 17.38
CA ASP A 138 -7.84 -14.75 17.90
C ASP A 138 -9.19 -14.05 17.97
N VAL A 139 -9.21 -12.80 18.44
CA VAL A 139 -10.45 -11.99 18.54
C VAL A 139 -11.07 -11.72 17.16
N VAL A 140 -10.26 -11.43 16.13
CA VAL A 140 -10.80 -11.17 14.78
C VAL A 140 -11.19 -12.46 14.08
N MET A 141 -10.39 -13.53 14.21
CA MET A 141 -10.55 -14.73 13.37
C MET A 141 -11.51 -15.76 13.96
N LYS A 142 -11.72 -15.77 15.29
CA LYS A 142 -12.58 -16.75 15.97
C LYS A 142 -13.82 -16.08 16.53
N ASP A 143 -14.93 -16.80 16.50
CA ASP A 143 -16.20 -16.34 17.08
C ASP A 143 -16.26 -16.72 18.57
N GLY A 144 -16.97 -15.92 19.37
CA GLY A 144 -17.20 -16.19 20.80
C GLY A 144 -16.04 -15.89 21.73
N ILE A 145 -14.92 -15.33 21.24
CA ILE A 145 -13.80 -14.89 22.10
C ILE A 145 -14.18 -13.65 22.93
N VAL A 146 -14.90 -12.72 22.31
CA VAL A 146 -15.45 -11.51 22.96
C VAL A 146 -16.84 -11.22 22.41
N GLU A 147 -17.65 -10.48 23.16
CA GLU A 147 -18.89 -9.91 22.66
C GLU A 147 -18.59 -8.70 21.78
N LEU A 148 -18.97 -8.78 20.50
CA LEU A 148 -18.73 -7.73 19.51
C LEU A 148 -19.82 -6.66 19.56
N LEU A 149 -19.44 -5.42 19.24
CA LEU A 149 -20.42 -4.35 19.12
C LEU A 149 -21.36 -4.58 17.92
N PRO A 150 -22.65 -4.22 18.04
CA PRO A 150 -23.54 -4.25 16.89
C PRO A 150 -23.05 -3.26 15.83
N ILE A 151 -23.17 -3.64 14.56
CA ILE A 151 -22.80 -2.81 13.42
C ILE A 151 -23.97 -2.75 12.44
N SER A 152 -24.42 -1.54 12.12
CA SER A 152 -25.43 -1.29 11.08
C SER A 152 -24.80 -0.56 9.89
N THR A 153 -25.53 -0.47 8.78
CA THR A 153 -25.08 0.20 7.56
C THR A 153 -25.97 1.42 7.29
N LEU A 154 -25.37 2.60 7.31
CA LEU A 154 -25.97 3.81 6.75
C LEU A 154 -25.73 3.85 5.24
N ILE A 155 -26.79 4.05 4.46
CA ILE A 155 -26.72 4.12 2.99
C ILE A 155 -26.90 5.58 2.58
N ILE A 156 -25.95 6.08 1.79
CA ILE A 156 -25.98 7.43 1.20
C ILE A 156 -25.98 7.27 -0.32
N ASN A 157 -27.00 7.81 -0.98
CA ASN A 157 -27.12 7.79 -2.43
C ASN A 157 -26.77 9.16 -3.02
N GLY A 158 -26.17 9.16 -4.21
CA GLY A 158 -25.98 10.36 -5.02
C GLY A 158 -27.25 10.83 -5.72
N GLY A 159 -27.16 11.95 -6.44
CA GLY A 159 -28.30 12.55 -7.14
C GLY A 159 -29.37 13.19 -6.24
N ASN A 160 -29.08 13.42 -4.95
CA ASN A 160 -30.02 14.02 -4.00
C ASN A 160 -30.03 15.55 -4.02
N SER A 161 -29.01 16.19 -4.60
CA SER A 161 -29.02 17.63 -4.89
C SER A 161 -29.48 17.88 -6.32
N ASN A 162 -30.09 19.05 -6.61
CA ASN A 162 -30.55 19.52 -7.94
C ASN A 162 -29.40 19.68 -8.96
N SER A 163 -28.48 18.73 -9.04
CA SER A 163 -27.28 18.78 -9.85
C SER A 163 -27.44 17.84 -11.04
N ASP A 164 -27.24 18.34 -12.26
CA ASP A 164 -27.25 17.57 -13.51
C ASP A 164 -25.98 16.69 -13.67
N VAL A 165 -25.41 16.20 -12.55
CA VAL A 165 -24.15 15.45 -12.54
C VAL A 165 -24.40 14.03 -13.01
N THR A 166 -23.86 13.70 -14.18
CA THR A 166 -23.92 12.35 -14.76
C THR A 166 -22.66 11.55 -14.45
N VAL A 167 -22.75 10.22 -14.50
CA VAL A 167 -21.57 9.34 -14.39
C VAL A 167 -20.50 9.68 -15.42
N MET A 168 -19.24 9.57 -15.00
CA MET A 168 -18.08 9.68 -15.86
C MET A 168 -18.01 8.45 -16.78
N LYS A 169 -18.46 8.61 -18.03
CA LYS A 169 -18.49 7.52 -19.02
C LYS A 169 -17.11 7.17 -19.58
N LYS A 170 -16.25 8.17 -19.81
CA LYS A 170 -14.87 7.98 -20.23
C LYS A 170 -13.93 8.33 -19.10
N PHE A 171 -12.89 7.54 -18.90
CA PHE A 171 -11.95 7.78 -17.81
C PHE A 171 -11.19 9.09 -17.99
N GLU A 172 -11.02 9.81 -16.89
CA GLU A 172 -10.38 11.12 -16.83
C GLU A 172 -9.17 11.05 -15.89
N MET A 173 -7.98 11.30 -16.44
CA MET A 173 -6.75 11.34 -15.64
C MET A 173 -6.37 12.78 -15.37
N ALA A 174 -5.99 13.10 -14.14
CA ALA A 174 -5.45 14.41 -13.83
C ALA A 174 -4.13 14.63 -14.60
N SER A 175 -4.00 15.80 -15.21
CA SER A 175 -2.82 16.21 -15.94
C SER A 175 -1.75 16.75 -14.98
N PRO A 176 -0.46 16.53 -15.26
CA PRO A 176 0.62 17.24 -14.55
C PRO A 176 0.68 18.73 -14.91
N HIS A 177 -0.05 19.17 -15.95
CA HIS A 177 -0.23 20.58 -16.28
C HIS A 177 -1.31 21.23 -15.41
N HIS A 178 -1.09 22.51 -15.11
CA HIS A 178 -2.03 23.37 -14.40
C HIS A 178 -2.55 24.48 -15.30
N ASP A 179 -3.77 24.94 -15.05
CA ASP A 179 -4.31 26.14 -15.71
C ASP A 179 -3.58 27.42 -15.22
N GLU A 180 -3.91 28.56 -15.82
CA GLU A 180 -3.31 29.86 -15.44
C GLU A 180 -3.57 30.27 -13.98
N LYS A 181 -4.58 29.67 -13.34
CA LYS A 181 -4.95 29.89 -11.93
C LYS A 181 -4.38 28.82 -11.01
N GLY A 182 -3.58 27.88 -11.52
CA GLY A 182 -3.00 26.79 -10.77
C GLY A 182 -3.98 25.66 -10.42
N LYS A 183 -5.12 25.54 -11.14
CA LYS A 183 -6.04 24.41 -10.99
C LYS A 183 -5.60 23.22 -11.82
N ASN A 184 -5.94 22.02 -11.32
CA ASN A 184 -5.70 20.77 -12.01
C ASN A 184 -6.44 20.74 -13.36
N MET A 185 -5.71 20.40 -14.42
CA MET A 185 -6.29 20.06 -15.72
C MET A 185 -6.53 18.55 -15.81
N VAL A 186 -7.27 18.13 -16.82
CA VAL A 186 -7.62 16.71 -17.04
C VAL A 186 -7.23 16.30 -18.46
N ALA A 187 -6.66 15.11 -18.59
CA ALA A 187 -6.37 14.46 -19.86
C ALA A 187 -7.32 13.27 -20.08
N LYS A 188 -7.81 13.12 -21.31
CA LYS A 188 -8.74 12.05 -21.73
C LYS A 188 -8.25 11.42 -23.03
N GLY A 189 -8.65 10.17 -23.29
CA GLY A 189 -8.37 9.46 -24.54
C GLY A 189 -6.91 9.60 -24.97
N GLU A 190 -6.68 10.07 -26.19
CA GLU A 190 -5.34 10.18 -26.77
C GLU A 190 -4.38 11.09 -25.97
N MET A 191 -4.87 12.18 -25.36
CA MET A 191 -4.01 13.05 -24.54
C MET A 191 -3.51 12.33 -23.28
N MET A 192 -4.38 11.52 -22.67
CA MET A 192 -4.01 10.70 -21.52
C MET A 192 -2.92 9.70 -21.92
N LYS A 193 -3.09 9.01 -23.06
CA LYS A 193 -2.10 8.05 -23.59
C LYS A 193 -0.74 8.69 -23.87
N GLN A 194 -0.73 9.87 -24.48
CA GLN A 194 0.51 10.59 -24.76
C GLN A 194 1.23 11.01 -23.48
N GLN A 195 0.49 11.44 -22.44
CA GLN A 195 1.10 11.74 -21.14
C GLN A 195 1.64 10.48 -20.44
N LEU A 196 0.93 9.35 -20.50
CA LEU A 196 1.39 8.07 -19.96
C LEU A 196 2.66 7.58 -20.67
N SER A 197 2.69 7.66 -22.00
CA SER A 197 3.86 7.35 -22.82
C SER A 197 5.05 8.23 -22.44
N LYS A 198 4.86 9.54 -22.21
CA LYS A 198 5.95 10.41 -21.75
C LYS A 198 6.49 10.04 -20.38
N TRP A 199 5.62 9.65 -19.43
CA TRP A 199 6.07 9.18 -18.13
C TRP A 199 6.86 7.86 -18.22
N ALA A 200 6.47 6.94 -19.11
CA ALA A 200 7.20 5.70 -19.34
C ALA A 200 8.55 5.95 -20.04
N GLU A 201 8.57 6.75 -21.12
CA GLU A 201 9.79 7.14 -21.83
C GLU A 201 10.80 7.84 -20.93
N TYR A 202 10.32 8.74 -20.05
CA TYR A 202 11.16 9.41 -19.07
C TYR A 202 11.69 8.43 -18.02
N GLY A 203 10.97 7.33 -17.76
CA GLY A 203 11.32 6.30 -16.79
C GLY A 203 10.77 6.54 -15.38
N CYS A 204 9.72 7.35 -15.23
CA CYS A 204 9.08 7.56 -13.93
C CYS A 204 7.93 6.59 -13.62
N ILE A 205 7.45 5.86 -14.63
CA ILE A 205 6.57 4.69 -14.49
C ILE A 205 7.08 3.58 -15.41
N GLU A 206 6.73 2.32 -15.16
CA GLU A 206 7.07 1.23 -16.07
C GLU A 206 6.16 1.24 -17.32
N THR A 207 6.67 0.70 -18.43
CA THR A 207 5.94 0.63 -19.71
C THR A 207 4.59 -0.06 -19.57
N SER A 208 4.52 -1.15 -18.80
CA SER A 208 3.25 -1.84 -18.58
C SER A 208 2.22 -0.99 -17.84
N ALA A 209 2.65 -0.09 -16.95
CA ALA A 209 1.73 0.86 -16.31
C ALA A 209 1.10 1.81 -17.35
N ALA A 210 1.90 2.32 -18.29
CA ALA A 210 1.40 3.18 -19.36
C ALA A 210 0.43 2.42 -20.28
N GLU A 211 0.75 1.19 -20.68
CA GLU A 211 -0.10 0.36 -21.53
C GLU A 211 -1.44 0.02 -20.86
N SER A 212 -1.39 -0.44 -19.61
CA SER A 212 -2.58 -0.82 -18.82
C SER A 212 -3.50 0.37 -18.59
N ALA A 213 -2.96 1.52 -18.18
CA ALA A 213 -3.76 2.73 -18.02
C ALA A 213 -4.30 3.26 -19.36
N SER A 214 -3.57 3.07 -20.47
CA SER A 214 -4.05 3.44 -21.81
C SER A 214 -5.26 2.62 -22.25
N LYS A 215 -5.34 1.33 -21.87
CA LYS A 215 -6.52 0.49 -22.13
C LYS A 215 -7.77 1.00 -21.40
N ILE A 216 -7.61 1.57 -20.19
CA ILE A 216 -8.72 2.21 -19.48
C ILE A 216 -9.20 3.47 -20.21
N ALA A 217 -8.28 4.23 -20.81
CA ALA A 217 -8.61 5.43 -21.59
C ALA A 217 -9.44 5.14 -22.85
N ASP A 218 -9.42 3.90 -23.35
CA ASP A 218 -10.15 3.44 -24.54
C ASP A 218 -11.60 3.00 -24.26
N LEU A 219 -12.00 2.90 -22.99
CA LEU A 219 -13.35 2.47 -22.64
C LEU A 219 -14.37 3.60 -22.85
N GLU A 220 -15.45 3.28 -23.56
CA GLU A 220 -16.55 4.20 -23.84
C GLU A 220 -17.59 4.28 -22.69
N ASP A 221 -17.68 3.22 -21.87
CA ASP A 221 -18.56 3.17 -20.69
C ASP A 221 -17.85 2.56 -19.47
N CYS A 222 -17.01 3.36 -18.82
CA CYS A 222 -16.28 2.97 -17.63
C CYS A 222 -17.19 2.54 -16.47
N HIS A 223 -18.39 3.11 -16.33
CA HIS A 223 -19.31 2.71 -15.28
C HIS A 223 -19.68 1.22 -15.40
N SER A 224 -20.24 0.86 -16.57
CA SER A 224 -20.70 -0.49 -16.85
C SER A 224 -19.55 -1.50 -16.87
N SER A 225 -18.41 -1.13 -17.47
CA SER A 225 -17.27 -2.04 -17.64
C SER A 225 -16.45 -2.25 -16.38
N LEU A 226 -16.34 -1.25 -15.49
CA LEU A 226 -15.35 -1.29 -14.41
C LEU A 226 -15.97 -1.44 -13.01
N VAL A 227 -17.11 -0.79 -12.72
CA VAL A 227 -17.55 -0.60 -11.32
C VAL A 227 -18.94 -1.13 -10.97
N LYS A 228 -19.86 -1.26 -11.92
CA LYS A 228 -21.29 -1.55 -11.67
C LYS A 228 -21.56 -2.75 -10.74
N ASP A 229 -20.90 -3.87 -11.00
CA ASP A 229 -21.14 -5.15 -10.30
C ASP A 229 -20.23 -5.38 -9.09
N LYS A 230 -19.64 -4.30 -8.55
CA LYS A 230 -18.62 -4.36 -7.49
C LYS A 230 -18.99 -3.47 -6.31
N VAL A 231 -18.44 -3.82 -5.15
CA VAL A 231 -18.39 -2.95 -3.97
C VAL A 231 -16.93 -2.68 -3.63
N PHE A 232 -16.54 -1.41 -3.66
CA PHE A 232 -15.19 -0.98 -3.32
C PHE A 232 -15.10 -0.66 -1.84
N VAL A 233 -14.52 -1.57 -1.06
CA VAL A 233 -14.33 -1.42 0.38
C VAL A 233 -13.06 -0.62 0.62
N LEU A 234 -13.20 0.62 1.10
CA LEU A 234 -12.10 1.55 1.27
C LEU A 234 -11.64 1.56 2.75
N LEU A 235 -10.63 0.76 3.08
CA LEU A 235 -10.00 0.74 4.41
C LEU A 235 -9.12 1.97 4.56
N GLY A 236 -9.68 3.07 5.07
CA GLY A 236 -9.09 4.40 5.02
C GLY A 236 -9.67 5.25 3.89
N ALA A 237 -11.00 5.36 3.82
CA ALA A 237 -11.74 6.03 2.73
C ALA A 237 -11.37 7.50 2.49
N THR A 238 -10.75 8.15 3.48
CA THR A 238 -10.32 9.57 3.41
C THR A 238 -8.84 9.75 3.04
N SER A 239 -8.20 8.68 2.54
CA SER A 239 -6.82 8.73 2.05
C SER A 239 -6.68 9.66 0.84
N ALA A 240 -5.67 10.52 0.86
CA ALA A 240 -5.46 11.52 -0.19
C ALA A 240 -5.19 10.90 -1.57
N MET A 241 -4.48 9.76 -1.60
CA MET A 241 -4.19 9.01 -2.82
C MET A 241 -5.23 7.92 -3.11
N GLY A 242 -6.25 7.77 -2.25
CA GLY A 242 -7.28 6.76 -2.39
C GLY A 242 -8.25 7.05 -3.54
N PRO A 243 -8.89 6.00 -4.10
CA PRO A 243 -9.69 6.10 -5.33
C PRO A 243 -11.10 6.67 -5.10
N ALA A 244 -11.46 7.08 -3.88
CA ALA A 244 -12.84 7.39 -3.49
C ALA A 244 -13.52 8.39 -4.43
N GLU A 245 -12.87 9.53 -4.70
CA GLU A 245 -13.40 10.58 -5.57
C GLU A 245 -13.64 10.08 -7.01
N VAL A 246 -12.68 9.35 -7.57
CA VAL A 246 -12.78 8.80 -8.94
C VAL A 246 -13.88 7.74 -9.01
N LEU A 247 -13.99 6.89 -7.98
CA LEU A 247 -15.04 5.86 -7.90
C LEU A 247 -16.44 6.49 -7.78
N ILE A 248 -16.59 7.58 -7.03
CA ILE A 248 -17.85 8.32 -6.94
C ILE A 248 -18.22 8.91 -8.31
N GLN A 249 -17.27 9.53 -9.02
CA GLN A 249 -17.48 10.06 -10.37
C GLN A 249 -17.87 8.96 -11.37
N LEU A 250 -17.32 7.75 -11.22
CA LEU A 250 -17.70 6.57 -12.01
C LEU A 250 -19.07 5.97 -11.62
N GLY A 251 -19.75 6.49 -10.59
CA GLY A 251 -21.02 5.93 -10.10
C GLY A 251 -20.85 4.58 -9.39
N ALA A 252 -19.74 4.36 -8.70
CA ALA A 252 -19.49 3.09 -8.00
C ALA A 252 -20.27 2.98 -6.68
N THR A 253 -20.47 1.74 -6.22
CA THR A 253 -20.80 1.47 -4.81
C THR A 253 -19.50 1.39 -4.00
N ILE A 254 -19.33 2.30 -3.03
CA ILE A 254 -18.20 2.29 -2.09
C ILE A 254 -18.67 1.89 -0.69
N ALA A 255 -17.89 1.07 0.01
CA ALA A 255 -18.04 0.83 1.45
C ALA A 255 -16.93 1.58 2.18
N ALA A 256 -17.27 2.67 2.86
CA ALA A 256 -16.29 3.63 3.36
C ALA A 256 -15.94 3.36 4.82
N VAL A 257 -14.71 2.90 5.08
CA VAL A 257 -14.19 2.76 6.44
C VAL A 257 -13.28 3.94 6.75
N ALA A 258 -13.78 4.87 7.58
CA ALA A 258 -13.01 5.97 8.12
C ALA A 258 -13.60 6.42 9.46
N ARG A 259 -12.76 7.05 10.30
CA ARG A 259 -13.20 7.60 11.57
C ARG A 259 -14.21 8.75 11.36
N PRO A 260 -15.19 8.90 12.26
CA PRO A 260 -16.07 10.08 12.29
C PRO A 260 -15.26 11.37 12.29
N GLY A 261 -15.67 12.36 11.49
CA GLY A 261 -15.05 13.69 11.45
C GLY A 261 -15.19 14.40 10.11
N LYS A 262 -14.58 15.59 10.02
CA LYS A 262 -14.74 16.51 8.87
C LYS A 262 -14.42 15.89 7.50
N LYS A 263 -13.39 15.05 7.43
CA LYS A 263 -12.99 14.39 6.16
C LYS A 263 -14.02 13.37 5.70
N LEU A 264 -14.64 12.64 6.63
CA LEU A 264 -15.70 11.69 6.32
C LEU A 264 -16.97 12.44 5.90
N ALA A 265 -17.36 13.48 6.64
CA ALA A 265 -18.50 14.32 6.26
C ALA A 265 -18.33 14.95 4.87
N ALA A 266 -17.13 15.39 4.51
CA ALA A 266 -16.85 15.90 3.17
C ALA A 266 -17.00 14.82 2.07
N LEU A 267 -16.67 13.56 2.37
CA LEU A 267 -16.88 12.44 1.46
C LEU A 267 -18.37 12.12 1.31
N GLU A 268 -19.14 12.17 2.41
CA GLU A 268 -20.60 12.00 2.36
C GLU A 268 -21.26 13.07 1.47
N GLU A 269 -20.87 14.34 1.64
CA GLU A 269 -21.35 15.43 0.79
C GLU A 269 -20.93 15.26 -0.67
N MET A 270 -19.73 14.74 -0.94
CA MET A 270 -19.29 14.43 -2.30
C MET A 270 -20.18 13.37 -2.96
N VAL A 271 -20.59 12.33 -2.23
CA VAL A 271 -21.50 11.30 -2.74
C VAL A 271 -22.88 11.89 -3.01
N LYS A 272 -23.46 12.64 -2.06
CA LYS A 272 -24.79 13.27 -2.21
C LYS A 272 -24.87 14.19 -3.44
N ASN A 273 -23.78 14.89 -3.73
CA ASN A 273 -23.65 15.79 -4.88
C ASN A 273 -23.06 15.11 -6.13
N GLY A 274 -22.81 13.81 -6.07
CA GLY A 274 -22.30 13.02 -7.19
C GLY A 274 -23.41 12.41 -8.05
N PRO A 275 -23.03 11.58 -9.03
CA PRO A 275 -23.98 10.88 -9.90
C PRO A 275 -25.00 10.04 -9.12
N SER A 276 -26.21 9.90 -9.66
CA SER A 276 -27.30 9.13 -9.04
C SER A 276 -26.96 7.65 -8.79
N GLU A 277 -26.04 7.10 -9.56
CA GLU A 277 -25.55 5.73 -9.50
C GLU A 277 -24.54 5.51 -8.37
N ALA A 278 -23.94 6.58 -7.84
CA ALA A 278 -22.99 6.48 -6.75
C ALA A 278 -23.71 6.15 -5.43
N THR A 279 -23.19 5.15 -4.72
CA THR A 279 -23.72 4.74 -3.41
C THR A 279 -22.57 4.60 -2.42
N MET A 280 -22.76 5.09 -1.21
CA MET A 280 -21.83 4.91 -0.10
C MET A 280 -22.49 4.14 1.04
N LEU A 281 -21.86 3.01 1.40
CA LEU A 281 -22.20 2.17 2.54
C LEU A 281 -21.25 2.56 3.68
N LEU A 282 -21.81 3.06 4.78
CA LEU A 282 -21.04 3.58 5.90
C LEU A 282 -21.37 2.78 7.18
N PRO A 283 -20.38 2.18 7.87
CA PRO A 283 -20.67 1.42 9.07
C PRO A 283 -21.01 2.37 10.22
N GLN A 284 -21.98 1.97 11.03
CA GLN A 284 -22.30 2.59 12.32
C GLN A 284 -22.04 1.52 13.39
N VAL A 285 -20.96 1.70 14.14
CA VAL A 285 -20.52 0.73 15.16
C VAL A 285 -21.01 1.19 16.52
N GLY A 286 -21.72 0.31 17.21
CA GLY A 286 -22.39 0.64 18.47
C GLY A 286 -23.79 1.21 18.25
N GLY A 287 -24.58 1.23 19.33
CA GLY A 287 -25.98 1.68 19.30
C GLY A 287 -26.18 3.20 19.31
N ASP A 288 -25.10 3.99 19.27
CA ASP A 288 -25.15 5.46 19.34
C ASP A 288 -25.45 6.15 18.00
N GLY A 289 -25.42 5.39 16.89
CA GLY A 289 -25.74 5.86 15.55
C GLY A 289 -24.67 6.75 14.91
N ALA A 290 -23.48 6.88 15.50
CA ALA A 290 -22.40 7.66 14.89
C ALA A 290 -21.87 6.98 13.63
N ALA A 291 -21.85 7.69 12.50
CA ALA A 291 -21.41 7.14 11.23
C ALA A 291 -19.88 7.15 11.10
N GLY A 292 -19.30 6.01 10.74
CA GLY A 292 -17.87 5.77 10.63
C GLY A 292 -17.34 4.71 11.60
N ALA A 293 -16.12 4.26 11.36
CA ALA A 293 -15.45 3.24 12.17
C ALA A 293 -13.93 3.44 12.21
N ASP A 294 -13.29 2.88 13.24
CA ASP A 294 -11.84 2.96 13.44
C ASP A 294 -11.22 1.57 13.18
N LEU A 295 -10.25 1.50 12.27
CA LEU A 295 -9.57 0.24 11.90
C LEU A 295 -8.77 -0.41 13.04
N ILE A 296 -8.43 0.35 14.09
CA ILE A 296 -7.73 -0.17 15.27
C ILE A 296 -8.75 -0.65 16.31
N ARG A 297 -9.86 0.08 16.48
CA ARG A 297 -10.86 -0.22 17.52
C ARG A 297 -11.99 -1.14 17.07
N HIS A 298 -12.31 -1.22 15.79
CA HIS A 298 -13.48 -1.94 15.32
C HIS A 298 -13.10 -3.01 14.29
N ALA A 299 -11.83 -3.46 14.29
CA ALA A 299 -11.36 -4.46 13.32
C ALA A 299 -12.19 -5.76 13.35
N PRO A 300 -12.55 -6.33 14.53
CA PRO A 300 -13.37 -7.52 14.60
C PRO A 300 -14.77 -7.31 13.99
N GLU A 301 -15.44 -6.19 14.29
CA GLU A 301 -16.77 -5.84 13.77
C GLU A 301 -16.72 -5.58 12.26
N LEU A 302 -15.74 -4.81 11.81
CA LEU A 302 -15.54 -4.48 10.40
C LEU A 302 -15.29 -5.73 9.56
N ALA A 303 -14.53 -6.71 10.06
CA ALA A 303 -14.30 -7.97 9.37
C ALA A 303 -15.61 -8.71 9.06
N ARG A 304 -16.51 -8.83 10.05
CA ARG A 304 -17.83 -9.47 9.89
C ARG A 304 -18.74 -8.65 8.98
N TRP A 305 -18.79 -7.33 9.19
CA TRP A 305 -19.61 -6.43 8.38
C TRP A 305 -19.23 -6.49 6.91
N ILE A 306 -17.94 -6.36 6.58
CA ILE A 306 -17.44 -6.38 5.21
C ILE A 306 -17.73 -7.72 4.54
N ALA A 307 -17.53 -8.85 5.24
CA ALA A 307 -17.82 -10.17 4.69
C ALA A 307 -19.29 -10.32 4.28
N GLY A 308 -20.21 -9.67 4.99
CA GLY A 308 -21.66 -9.69 4.73
C GLY A 308 -22.18 -8.67 3.71
N LEU A 309 -21.35 -7.74 3.24
CA LEU A 309 -21.78 -6.69 2.30
C LEU A 309 -22.13 -7.27 0.92
N CYS A 310 -23.32 -6.95 0.40
CA CYS A 310 -23.76 -7.25 -0.98
C CYS A 310 -23.25 -8.62 -1.48
N PRO A 311 -23.76 -9.75 -0.95
CA PRO A 311 -23.27 -11.09 -1.26
C PRO A 311 -23.20 -11.41 -2.77
N GLU A 312 -24.07 -10.79 -3.56
CA GLU A 312 -24.16 -10.91 -5.01
C GLU A 312 -23.10 -10.13 -5.79
N LYS A 313 -22.42 -9.16 -5.16
CA LYS A 313 -21.40 -8.32 -5.80
C LYS A 313 -19.99 -8.80 -5.47
N LYS A 314 -19.04 -8.54 -6.37
CA LYS A 314 -17.62 -8.77 -6.10
C LYS A 314 -17.08 -7.70 -5.16
N LEU A 315 -16.39 -8.10 -4.09
CA LEU A 315 -15.71 -7.17 -3.20
C LEU A 315 -14.34 -6.79 -3.76
N VAL A 316 -14.03 -5.50 -3.70
CA VAL A 316 -12.70 -4.94 -3.96
C VAL A 316 -12.22 -4.24 -2.69
N ILE A 317 -11.32 -4.88 -1.94
CA ILE A 317 -10.82 -4.33 -0.67
C ILE A 317 -9.57 -3.49 -0.94
N CYS A 318 -9.68 -2.17 -0.75
CA CYS A 318 -8.59 -1.21 -0.93
C CYS A 318 -7.92 -0.89 0.41
N ASN A 319 -6.65 -1.27 0.56
CA ASN A 319 -5.84 -1.02 1.75
C ASN A 319 -5.15 0.36 1.64
N LEU A 320 -5.74 1.38 2.26
CA LEU A 320 -5.39 2.78 2.02
C LEU A 320 -4.94 3.54 3.27
N ALA A 321 -5.24 3.02 4.46
CA ALA A 321 -4.98 3.74 5.70
C ALA A 321 -3.49 3.83 6.00
N TYR A 322 -3.10 4.99 6.51
CA TYR A 322 -1.77 5.28 6.99
C TYR A 322 -1.89 6.17 8.23
N LEU A 323 -1.10 5.87 9.24
CA LEU A 323 -0.94 6.68 10.45
C LEU A 323 0.55 6.83 10.74
N ASP A 324 0.93 7.79 11.57
CA ASP A 324 2.34 7.96 11.93
C ASP A 324 2.78 7.00 13.03
N GLY A 325 4.05 6.59 12.96
CA GLY A 325 4.74 5.88 14.04
C GLY A 325 4.15 4.50 14.37
N GLU A 326 4.04 4.20 15.65
CA GLU A 326 3.57 2.91 16.17
C GLU A 326 2.10 2.61 15.85
N LYS A 327 1.27 3.64 15.64
CA LYS A 327 -0.13 3.47 15.25
C LYS A 327 -0.28 2.98 13.81
N ASN A 328 0.71 3.23 12.95
CA ASN A 328 0.72 2.69 11.60
C ASN A 328 0.68 1.17 11.59
N VAL A 329 1.46 0.55 12.49
CA VAL A 329 1.52 -0.91 12.63
C VAL A 329 0.18 -1.46 13.09
N LEU A 330 -0.44 -0.82 14.09
CA LEU A 330 -1.75 -1.25 14.60
C LEU A 330 -2.85 -1.16 13.53
N ALA A 331 -2.88 -0.06 12.76
CA ALA A 331 -3.80 0.07 11.63
C ALA A 331 -3.50 -0.97 10.53
N GLY A 332 -2.22 -1.24 10.26
CA GLY A 332 -1.78 -2.28 9.34
C GLY A 332 -2.26 -3.67 9.74
N VAL A 333 -2.11 -4.04 11.02
CA VAL A 333 -2.59 -5.30 11.59
C VAL A 333 -4.11 -5.40 11.48
N GLY A 334 -4.84 -4.33 11.83
CA GLY A 334 -6.30 -4.30 11.70
C GLY A 334 -6.76 -4.54 10.27
N MET A 335 -6.14 -3.87 9.30
CA MET A 335 -6.43 -4.10 7.88
C MET A 335 -6.06 -5.50 7.40
N ASP A 336 -4.92 -6.04 7.85
CA ASP A 336 -4.47 -7.39 7.50
C ASP A 336 -5.48 -8.45 7.98
N LEU A 337 -5.87 -8.38 9.26
CA LEU A 337 -6.83 -9.30 9.86
C LEU A 337 -8.22 -9.21 9.21
N ILE A 338 -8.68 -8.01 8.87
CA ILE A 338 -9.93 -7.82 8.11
C ILE A 338 -9.83 -8.50 6.73
N ILE A 339 -8.73 -8.28 6.00
CA ILE A 339 -8.52 -8.86 4.67
C ILE A 339 -8.47 -10.39 4.77
N ASP A 340 -7.73 -10.94 5.74
CA ASP A 340 -7.63 -12.39 5.96
C ASP A 340 -8.99 -13.01 6.25
N TYR A 341 -9.74 -12.42 7.19
CA TYR A 341 -11.08 -12.88 7.54
C TYR A 341 -12.02 -12.88 6.32
N VAL A 342 -12.04 -11.78 5.56
CA VAL A 342 -12.92 -11.66 4.40
C VAL A 342 -12.51 -12.64 3.30
N CYS A 343 -11.21 -12.83 3.03
CA CYS A 343 -10.75 -13.78 2.01
C CYS A 343 -11.12 -15.23 2.36
N GLN A 344 -11.14 -15.59 3.65
CA GLN A 344 -11.61 -16.91 4.10
C GLN A 344 -13.12 -17.12 3.97
N LYS A 345 -13.91 -16.04 3.85
CA LYS A 345 -15.38 -16.09 3.76
C LYS A 345 -15.94 -15.76 2.37
N ARG A 346 -15.21 -15.00 1.56
CA ARG A 346 -15.62 -14.49 0.25
C ARG A 346 -14.63 -14.92 -0.83
N GLN A 347 -15.05 -15.90 -1.62
CA GLN A 347 -14.33 -16.30 -2.83
C GLN A 347 -14.27 -15.16 -3.84
N TYR A 348 -13.26 -15.16 -4.71
CA TYR A 348 -13.12 -14.19 -5.81
C TYR A 348 -13.07 -12.71 -5.39
N THR A 349 -12.73 -12.45 -4.12
CA THR A 349 -12.42 -11.09 -3.64
C THR A 349 -11.19 -10.55 -4.38
N ALA A 350 -11.24 -9.28 -4.78
CA ALA A 350 -10.07 -8.55 -5.23
C ALA A 350 -9.51 -7.70 -4.09
N ILE A 351 -8.19 -7.61 -4.00
CA ILE A 351 -7.49 -6.85 -2.97
C ILE A 351 -6.58 -5.86 -3.68
N SER A 352 -6.59 -4.61 -3.22
CA SER A 352 -5.82 -3.53 -3.79
C SER A 352 -4.92 -2.89 -2.74
N TYR A 353 -3.66 -2.68 -3.10
CA TYR A 353 -2.66 -1.99 -2.32
C TYR A 353 -2.02 -0.88 -3.16
N ILE A 354 -1.73 0.23 -2.50
CA ILE A 354 -0.71 1.18 -2.98
C ILE A 354 0.59 0.81 -2.28
N ILE A 355 1.49 0.16 -3.01
CA ILE A 355 2.77 -0.31 -2.49
C ILE A 355 3.73 0.87 -2.35
N SER A 356 4.45 0.89 -1.23
CA SER A 356 5.44 1.94 -0.97
C SER A 356 6.74 1.59 -1.68
N PRO A 357 7.37 2.54 -2.41
CA PRO A 357 8.73 2.36 -2.91
C PRO A 357 9.76 2.37 -1.76
N ALA A 358 9.37 2.78 -0.55
CA ALA A 358 10.23 2.82 0.63
C ALA A 358 10.32 1.46 1.37
N THR A 359 10.43 0.36 0.62
CA THR A 359 10.70 -1.00 1.12
C THR A 359 11.82 -1.63 0.31
N VAL A 360 12.27 -2.82 0.70
CA VAL A 360 13.13 -3.65 -0.14
C VAL A 360 12.24 -4.41 -1.11
N HIS A 361 12.50 -4.33 -2.41
CA HIS A 361 11.66 -4.94 -3.42
C HIS A 361 12.49 -5.36 -4.64
N VAL A 362 11.91 -6.24 -5.44
CA VAL A 362 12.50 -6.66 -6.72
C VAL A 362 12.16 -5.62 -7.78
N VAL A 363 13.09 -5.40 -8.70
CA VAL A 363 12.90 -4.57 -9.89
C VAL A 363 13.16 -5.37 -11.16
N THR A 364 12.70 -4.86 -12.29
CA THR A 364 12.95 -5.49 -13.61
C THR A 364 14.43 -5.37 -14.00
N GLU A 365 14.92 -6.30 -14.82
CA GLU A 365 16.28 -6.20 -15.38
C GLU A 365 16.44 -4.90 -16.19
N GLU A 366 15.39 -4.53 -16.92
CA GLU A 366 15.35 -3.29 -17.71
C GLU A 366 15.55 -2.06 -16.81
N ALA A 367 14.82 -1.95 -15.70
CA ALA A 367 14.98 -0.83 -14.78
C ALA A 367 16.38 -0.78 -14.16
N ALA A 368 16.93 -1.94 -13.78
CA ALA A 368 18.30 -2.01 -13.26
C ALA A 368 19.34 -1.57 -14.30
N MET A 369 19.20 -1.99 -15.55
CA MET A 369 20.13 -1.59 -16.63
C MET A 369 19.97 -0.11 -17.00
N ASP A 370 18.76 0.45 -16.95
CA ASP A 370 18.57 1.88 -17.13
C ASP A 370 19.21 2.71 -15.99
N ALA A 371 19.10 2.23 -14.74
CA ALA A 371 19.82 2.82 -13.61
C ALA A 371 21.35 2.79 -13.84
N LYS A 372 21.90 1.69 -14.36
CA LYS A 372 23.32 1.64 -14.74
C LYS A 372 23.67 2.67 -15.80
N ARG A 373 22.89 2.73 -16.89
CA ARG A 373 23.10 3.68 -17.99
C ARG A 373 23.14 5.12 -17.47
N ARG A 374 22.20 5.48 -16.59
CA ARG A 374 22.11 6.80 -15.95
C ARG A 374 23.27 7.08 -14.99
N TYR A 375 23.77 6.05 -14.30
CA TYR A 375 24.98 6.18 -13.47
C TYR A 375 26.21 6.48 -14.33
N ASP A 376 26.38 5.76 -15.45
CA ASP A 376 27.51 5.94 -16.36
C ASP A 376 27.49 7.30 -17.07
N SER A 377 26.29 7.83 -17.36
CA SER A 377 26.10 9.15 -17.99
C SER A 377 25.86 10.28 -16.98
N ALA A 378 26.06 10.04 -15.69
CA ALA A 378 25.71 11.00 -14.65
C ALA A 378 26.58 12.28 -14.76
N PRO A 379 25.97 13.47 -14.61
CA PRO A 379 26.72 14.71 -14.50
C PRO A 379 27.76 14.67 -13.37
N PHE A 380 28.94 15.25 -13.61
CA PHE A 380 30.04 15.29 -12.63
C PHE A 380 29.61 15.83 -11.25
N TRP A 381 28.69 16.79 -11.20
CA TRP A 381 28.23 17.38 -9.93
C TRP A 381 27.55 16.37 -8.99
N HIS A 382 26.99 15.27 -9.50
CA HIS A 382 26.45 14.21 -8.63
C HIS A 382 27.55 13.65 -7.72
N SER A 383 28.75 13.40 -8.27
CA SER A 383 29.88 12.90 -7.49
C SER A 383 30.33 13.87 -6.39
N LEU A 384 30.23 15.19 -6.64
CA LEU A 384 30.51 16.23 -5.63
C LEU A 384 29.52 16.22 -4.46
N CYS A 385 28.31 15.70 -4.68
CA CYS A 385 27.28 15.61 -3.65
C CYS A 385 27.39 14.35 -2.76
N MET A 386 28.42 13.53 -2.94
CA MET A 386 28.64 12.28 -2.17
C MET A 386 27.42 11.33 -2.18
N VAL A 387 26.63 11.34 -3.26
CA VAL A 387 25.52 10.40 -3.44
C VAL A 387 26.07 8.99 -3.66
N GLN A 388 25.37 7.99 -3.14
CA GLN A 388 25.81 6.61 -3.18
C GLN A 388 25.06 5.86 -4.27
N ALA A 389 25.78 5.09 -5.09
CA ALA A 389 25.17 4.26 -6.13
C ALA A 389 24.20 3.24 -5.51
N SER A 390 23.04 3.03 -6.14
CA SER A 390 22.09 2.00 -5.72
C SER A 390 22.66 0.59 -5.93
N ASN A 391 23.54 0.43 -6.92
CA ASN A 391 24.20 -0.82 -7.28
C ASN A 391 23.25 -1.98 -7.61
N THR A 392 21.96 -1.70 -7.81
CA THR A 392 20.95 -2.71 -8.15
C THR A 392 21.30 -3.47 -9.43
N TRP A 393 22.09 -2.90 -10.34
CA TRP A 393 22.59 -3.54 -11.55
C TRP A 393 23.81 -4.45 -11.37
N ARG A 394 24.48 -4.46 -10.21
CA ARG A 394 25.74 -5.19 -10.04
C ARG A 394 25.53 -6.69 -9.88
N GLU A 395 24.67 -7.07 -8.95
CA GLU A 395 24.47 -8.47 -8.57
C GLU A 395 23.03 -8.90 -8.80
N LYS A 396 22.86 -10.21 -9.04
CA LYS A 396 21.57 -10.87 -9.03
C LYS A 396 21.53 -11.80 -7.82
N THR A 397 20.34 -11.99 -7.26
CA THR A 397 20.11 -13.04 -6.27
C THR A 397 20.38 -14.42 -6.88
N VAL A 398 20.40 -15.45 -6.04
CA VAL A 398 20.56 -16.84 -6.50
C VAL A 398 19.43 -17.24 -7.48
N SER A 399 18.23 -16.70 -7.28
CA SER A 399 17.07 -16.87 -8.17
C SER A 399 17.10 -15.99 -9.43
N GLY A 400 18.16 -15.21 -9.64
CA GLY A 400 18.33 -14.33 -10.82
C GLY A 400 17.59 -12.99 -10.74
N LEU A 401 17.05 -12.61 -9.58
CA LEU A 401 16.30 -11.37 -9.38
C LEU A 401 17.21 -10.20 -8.98
N ARG A 402 16.79 -8.98 -9.29
CA ARG A 402 17.46 -7.73 -8.94
C ARG A 402 16.74 -7.10 -7.74
N VAL A 403 17.47 -6.80 -6.67
CA VAL A 403 16.90 -6.23 -5.44
C VAL A 403 17.31 -4.76 -5.32
N LEU A 404 16.33 -3.89 -5.13
CA LEU A 404 16.52 -2.49 -4.81
C LEU A 404 16.31 -2.27 -3.30
N ASN A 405 17.28 -1.62 -2.65
CA ASN A 405 17.10 -1.10 -1.30
C ASN A 405 16.39 0.27 -1.36
N GLY A 406 15.06 0.26 -1.28
CA GLY A 406 14.26 1.48 -1.22
C GLY A 406 14.08 2.06 0.19
N LEU A 407 14.58 1.39 1.24
CA LEU A 407 14.36 1.81 2.62
C LEU A 407 14.88 3.22 2.88
N SER A 408 14.17 3.94 3.75
CA SER A 408 14.58 5.28 4.18
C SER A 408 14.60 5.45 5.69
N SER A 409 15.72 5.96 6.19
CA SER A 409 15.95 6.30 7.60
C SER A 409 14.93 7.29 8.17
N LEU A 410 14.31 8.12 7.31
CA LEU A 410 13.25 9.06 7.70
C LEU A 410 11.95 8.35 8.12
N GLN A 411 11.64 7.19 7.54
CA GLN A 411 10.40 6.45 7.80
C GLN A 411 10.50 5.58 9.07
N GLY A 412 11.67 5.00 9.30
CA GLY A 412 11.96 4.18 10.48
C GLY A 412 11.39 2.75 10.42
N PRO A 413 11.74 1.91 11.41
CA PRO A 413 11.48 0.47 11.37
C PRO A 413 9.99 0.08 11.50
N ASN A 414 9.16 0.91 12.12
CA ASN A 414 7.72 0.63 12.21
C ASN A 414 7.05 0.80 10.84
N TYR A 415 7.45 1.81 10.06
CA TYR A 415 6.98 1.98 8.69
C TYR A 415 7.41 0.80 7.81
N ALA A 416 8.69 0.42 7.89
CA ALA A 416 9.23 -0.71 7.14
C ALA A 416 8.46 -2.01 7.44
N LEU A 417 8.17 -2.29 8.72
CA LEU A 417 7.36 -3.44 9.11
C LEU A 417 5.95 -3.38 8.51
N THR A 418 5.22 -2.27 8.67
CA THR A 418 3.84 -2.15 8.15
C THR A 418 3.80 -2.33 6.63
N LYS A 419 4.69 -1.67 5.89
CA LYS A 419 4.68 -1.73 4.42
C LYS A 419 5.12 -3.09 3.89
N THR A 420 6.05 -3.75 4.57
CA THR A 420 6.44 -5.11 4.20
C THR A 420 5.35 -6.12 4.55
N ALA A 421 4.65 -5.96 5.69
CA ALA A 421 3.49 -6.80 6.01
C ALA A 421 2.36 -6.66 4.97
N GLN A 422 2.11 -5.46 4.45
CA GLN A 422 1.18 -5.25 3.33
C GLN A 422 1.61 -6.05 2.08
N GLN A 423 2.90 -6.05 1.74
CA GLN A 423 3.46 -6.86 0.65
C GLN A 423 3.32 -8.36 0.92
N TRP A 424 3.61 -8.81 2.15
CA TRP A 424 3.42 -10.21 2.53
C TRP A 424 1.98 -10.65 2.38
N ARG A 425 1.00 -9.84 2.80
CA ARG A 425 -0.41 -10.20 2.61
C ARG A 425 -0.80 -10.26 1.14
N ALA A 426 -0.33 -9.31 0.34
CA ALA A 426 -0.53 -9.35 -1.12
C ALA A 426 0.00 -10.66 -1.71
N MET A 427 1.22 -11.08 -1.34
CA MET A 427 1.80 -12.36 -1.76
C MET A 427 0.95 -13.55 -1.28
N VAL A 428 0.59 -13.57 0.00
CA VAL A 428 -0.20 -14.67 0.59
C VAL A 428 -1.56 -14.77 -0.09
N SER A 429 -2.27 -13.67 -0.29
CA SER A 429 -3.57 -13.69 -0.96
C SER A 429 -3.50 -14.12 -2.43
N TYR A 430 -2.41 -13.81 -3.12
CA TYR A 430 -2.23 -14.21 -4.52
C TYR A 430 -1.80 -15.68 -4.66
N PHE A 431 -0.81 -16.11 -3.87
CA PHE A 431 -0.17 -17.44 -4.03
C PHE A 431 -0.75 -18.53 -3.15
N SER A 432 -1.23 -18.19 -1.95
CA SER A 432 -1.90 -19.15 -1.08
C SER A 432 -3.36 -19.22 -1.50
N ILE A 433 -3.65 -20.16 -2.40
CA ILE A 433 -5.00 -20.46 -2.91
C ILE A 433 -5.47 -21.78 -2.26
N PRO A 434 -6.02 -21.80 -1.03
CA PRO A 434 -6.67 -22.98 -0.50
C PRO A 434 -7.87 -23.35 -1.37
N ASP A 435 -8.02 -24.62 -1.74
CA ASP A 435 -9.25 -25.20 -2.30
C ASP A 435 -9.83 -24.48 -3.53
N GLY A 436 -8.99 -23.81 -4.32
CA GLY A 436 -9.43 -23.07 -5.52
C GLY A 436 -9.96 -21.65 -5.25
N ASN A 437 -9.82 -21.13 -4.02
CA ASN A 437 -10.11 -19.73 -3.66
C ASN A 437 -9.11 -18.78 -4.33
N LYS A 438 -9.52 -18.20 -5.46
CA LYS A 438 -8.68 -17.30 -6.27
C LYS A 438 -8.96 -15.86 -5.91
N HIS A 439 -7.92 -15.12 -5.52
CA HIS A 439 -8.04 -13.69 -5.24
C HIS A 439 -7.22 -12.89 -6.25
N ILE A 440 -7.82 -11.85 -6.80
CA ILE A 440 -7.08 -10.88 -7.62
C ILE A 440 -6.32 -9.95 -6.67
N VAL A 441 -5.05 -9.69 -6.95
CA VAL A 441 -4.23 -8.80 -6.13
C VAL A 441 -3.60 -7.70 -6.99
N SER A 442 -4.18 -6.50 -6.91
CA SER A 442 -3.64 -5.27 -7.52
C SER A 442 -2.67 -4.61 -6.53
N ALA A 443 -1.37 -4.70 -6.76
CA ALA A 443 -0.37 -4.22 -5.80
C ALA A 443 0.68 -3.32 -6.48
N ASN A 444 0.22 -2.17 -6.95
CA ASN A 444 1.02 -1.24 -7.75
C ASN A 444 1.82 -0.29 -6.86
N HIS A 445 3.08 -0.02 -7.22
CA HIS A 445 3.89 0.99 -6.54
C HIS A 445 3.32 2.39 -6.78
N GLY A 446 3.18 3.16 -5.69
CA GLY A 446 2.79 4.56 -5.74
C GLY A 446 4.00 5.49 -5.86
N PRO A 447 3.90 6.60 -6.62
CA PRO A 447 5.02 7.53 -6.77
C PRO A 447 5.17 8.40 -5.53
N PRO A 448 6.36 8.99 -5.30
CA PRO A 448 6.51 10.12 -4.40
C PRO A 448 5.48 11.20 -4.75
N THR A 449 4.67 11.61 -3.78
CA THR A 449 3.50 12.47 -4.03
C THR A 449 3.54 13.70 -3.15
N ARG A 450 3.20 14.87 -3.71
CA ARG A 450 3.07 16.16 -3.02
C ARG A 450 1.82 16.23 -2.13
N SER A 451 1.66 15.29 -1.21
CA SER A 451 0.56 15.29 -0.25
C SER A 451 0.75 16.34 0.84
N GLU A 452 -0.35 16.78 1.46
CA GLU A 452 -0.33 17.69 2.61
C GLU A 452 0.61 17.21 3.73
N SER A 453 0.62 15.90 4.01
CA SER A 453 1.51 15.29 5.01
C SER A 453 3.00 15.40 4.66
N MET A 454 3.35 15.43 3.38
CA MET A 454 4.73 15.56 2.91
C MET A 454 5.14 17.03 2.79
N VAL A 455 4.28 17.88 2.22
CA VAL A 455 4.62 19.29 1.95
C VAL A 455 4.40 20.21 3.14
N GLY A 456 3.69 19.76 4.18
CA GLY A 456 3.52 20.49 5.44
C GLY A 456 4.84 20.79 6.16
N HIS A 457 5.88 19.98 5.92
CA HIS A 457 7.23 20.22 6.42
C HIS A 457 8.11 20.84 5.32
N LYS A 458 8.46 22.13 5.47
CA LYS A 458 9.22 22.90 4.46
C LYS A 458 10.49 22.20 3.96
N THR A 459 11.24 21.54 4.84
CA THR A 459 12.46 20.82 4.47
C THR A 459 12.17 19.65 3.54
N ILE A 460 11.12 18.88 3.84
CA ILE A 460 10.69 17.74 3.01
C ILE A 460 10.15 18.25 1.68
N ALA A 461 9.33 19.31 1.68
CA ALA A 461 8.82 19.92 0.46
C ALA A 461 9.97 20.37 -0.48
N ILE A 462 11.00 21.02 0.06
CA ILE A 462 12.17 21.45 -0.73
C ILE A 462 12.94 20.24 -1.27
N ALA A 463 13.19 19.23 -0.43
CA ALA A 463 13.89 18.03 -0.85
C ALA A 463 13.09 17.26 -1.92
N LEU A 464 11.76 17.21 -1.81
CA LEU A 464 10.87 16.59 -2.77
C LEU A 464 10.92 17.28 -4.15
N GLU A 465 11.09 18.60 -4.21
CA GLU A 465 11.30 19.26 -5.50
C GLU A 465 12.71 19.05 -6.06
N GLY A 466 13.71 18.99 -5.18
CA GLY A 466 15.10 18.85 -5.58
C GLY A 466 15.52 17.43 -5.97
N MET A 467 14.81 16.39 -5.51
CA MET A 467 15.08 15.00 -5.95
C MET A 467 14.89 14.85 -7.46
N GLN A 468 14.07 15.70 -8.07
CA GLN A 468 13.83 15.71 -9.51
C GLN A 468 15.06 16.14 -10.34
N ASN A 469 16.13 16.64 -9.70
CA ASN A 469 17.42 16.87 -10.36
C ASN A 469 18.24 15.59 -10.56
N PHE A 470 17.80 14.48 -9.96
CA PHE A 470 18.37 13.14 -10.15
C PHE A 470 17.43 12.35 -11.06
N GLU A 471 17.63 12.48 -12.38
CA GLU A 471 16.81 11.82 -13.40
C GLU A 471 16.76 10.28 -13.18
N PRO A 472 15.59 9.61 -13.23
CA PRO A 472 14.28 10.10 -13.71
C PRO A 472 13.27 10.39 -12.60
N ASN A 473 13.73 10.83 -11.43
CA ASN A 473 12.82 11.06 -10.32
C ASN A 473 11.79 12.16 -10.63
N VAL A 474 10.52 11.87 -10.34
CA VAL A 474 9.40 12.80 -10.44
C VAL A 474 8.57 12.70 -9.17
N ALA A 475 8.30 13.86 -8.55
CA ALA A 475 7.27 13.95 -7.54
C ALA A 475 5.95 14.26 -8.25
N PHE A 476 4.92 13.48 -7.98
CA PHE A 476 3.60 13.62 -8.58
C PHE A 476 2.70 14.51 -7.72
N ASP A 477 1.78 15.22 -8.36
CA ASP A 477 0.67 15.86 -7.64
C ASP A 477 -0.34 14.81 -7.19
N VAL A 478 -1.04 15.06 -6.08
CA VAL A 478 -1.98 14.09 -5.48
C VAL A 478 -3.04 13.64 -6.48
N SER A 479 -3.56 14.56 -7.29
CA SER A 479 -4.54 14.29 -8.33
C SER A 479 -4.00 13.31 -9.37
N CYS A 480 -2.79 13.54 -9.89
CA CYS A 480 -2.12 12.65 -10.85
C CYS A 480 -1.94 11.25 -10.28
N SER A 481 -1.36 11.14 -9.07
CA SER A 481 -1.15 9.85 -8.41
C SER A 481 -2.47 9.11 -8.18
N LYS A 482 -3.50 9.81 -7.69
CA LYS A 482 -4.82 9.24 -7.42
C LYS A 482 -5.44 8.67 -8.69
N THR A 483 -5.52 9.47 -9.76
CA THR A 483 -6.18 9.02 -10.99
C THR A 483 -5.39 7.92 -11.69
N LEU A 484 -4.05 7.99 -11.70
CA LEU A 484 -3.21 6.94 -12.29
C LEU A 484 -3.34 5.62 -11.53
N LEU A 485 -3.17 5.64 -10.20
CA LEU A 485 -3.27 4.42 -9.39
C LEU A 485 -4.69 3.83 -9.40
N THR A 486 -5.71 4.67 -9.53
CA THR A 486 -7.09 4.19 -9.73
C THR A 486 -7.25 3.50 -11.08
N ALA A 487 -6.72 4.08 -12.17
CA ALA A 487 -6.77 3.45 -13.49
C ALA A 487 -6.07 2.08 -13.49
N LEU A 488 -4.87 1.99 -12.92
CA LEU A 488 -4.11 0.75 -12.83
C LEU A 488 -4.84 -0.32 -11.99
N MET A 489 -5.39 0.07 -10.83
CA MET A 489 -6.21 -0.82 -10.02
C MET A 489 -7.45 -1.31 -10.78
N LEU A 490 -8.15 -0.43 -11.49
CA LEU A 490 -9.33 -0.81 -12.27
C LEU A 490 -8.95 -1.73 -13.43
N TYR A 491 -7.79 -1.53 -14.07
CA TYR A 491 -7.27 -2.46 -15.06
C TYR A 491 -7.04 -3.85 -14.44
N ASP A 492 -6.28 -3.90 -13.36
CA ASP A 492 -5.91 -5.15 -12.68
C ASP A 492 -7.11 -6.00 -12.22
N ILE A 493 -8.21 -5.35 -11.87
CA ILE A 493 -9.42 -6.02 -11.37
C ILE A 493 -10.33 -6.54 -12.49
N ASN A 494 -10.29 -5.91 -13.66
CA ASN A 494 -11.30 -6.08 -14.71
C ASN A 494 -10.79 -6.76 -15.98
N PHE A 495 -9.48 -6.82 -16.19
CA PHE A 495 -8.88 -7.38 -17.41
C PHE A 495 -8.24 -8.73 -17.09
N ASP A 496 -8.74 -9.78 -17.74
CA ASP A 496 -8.34 -11.16 -17.46
C ASP A 496 -6.86 -11.42 -17.75
N GLU A 497 -6.27 -10.67 -18.69
CA GLU A 497 -4.86 -10.74 -19.03
C GLU A 497 -3.92 -10.11 -17.98
N SER A 498 -4.44 -9.35 -17.00
CA SER A 498 -3.61 -8.71 -15.97
C SER A 498 -2.86 -9.77 -15.14
N THR A 499 -1.60 -9.48 -14.81
CA THR A 499 -0.80 -10.26 -13.86
C THR A 499 -1.33 -10.23 -12.43
N ALA A 500 -2.21 -9.30 -12.11
CA ALA A 500 -2.91 -9.28 -10.83
C ALA A 500 -3.92 -10.43 -10.69
N ASN A 501 -4.34 -11.01 -11.83
CA ASN A 501 -5.22 -12.17 -11.87
C ASN A 501 -4.37 -13.45 -11.82
N PRO A 502 -4.42 -14.24 -10.72
CA PRO A 502 -3.65 -15.50 -10.63
C PRO A 502 -4.10 -16.56 -11.65
N MET A 503 -5.21 -16.33 -12.35
CA MET A 503 -5.73 -17.20 -13.41
C MET A 503 -5.44 -16.69 -14.82
N SER A 504 -4.67 -15.60 -14.98
CA SER A 504 -4.34 -15.09 -16.31
C SER A 504 -3.67 -16.18 -17.15
N PRO A 505 -4.19 -16.49 -18.35
CA PRO A 505 -3.64 -17.52 -19.23
C PRO A 505 -2.32 -17.08 -19.90
N GLU A 506 -2.06 -15.77 -19.94
CA GLU A 506 -0.94 -15.19 -20.68
C GLU A 506 0.24 -14.80 -19.79
N LYS A 507 -0.02 -14.41 -18.53
CA LYS A 507 1.02 -13.89 -17.64
C LYS A 507 0.84 -14.43 -16.22
N THR A 508 1.78 -15.26 -15.77
CA THR A 508 1.80 -15.77 -14.39
C THR A 508 3.03 -15.27 -13.65
N VAL A 509 2.80 -14.62 -12.50
CA VAL A 509 3.87 -14.21 -11.58
C VAL A 509 4.57 -15.46 -11.03
N GLN A 510 5.85 -15.64 -11.39
CA GLN A 510 6.61 -16.85 -11.02
C GLN A 510 7.11 -16.83 -9.57
N HIS A 511 7.52 -15.66 -9.08
CA HIS A 511 8.09 -15.50 -7.74
C HIS A 511 7.30 -14.47 -6.94
N PRO A 512 6.96 -14.71 -5.65
CA PRO A 512 6.13 -13.81 -4.85
C PRO A 512 6.60 -12.35 -4.81
N MET A 513 7.92 -12.13 -4.71
CA MET A 513 8.52 -10.79 -4.77
C MET A 513 8.31 -10.04 -6.10
N CYS A 514 7.97 -10.73 -7.19
CA CYS A 514 7.73 -10.12 -8.50
C CYS A 514 6.27 -9.66 -8.69
N LEU A 515 5.38 -9.90 -7.72
CA LEU A 515 3.97 -9.49 -7.77
C LEU A 515 3.80 -7.97 -7.96
N PHE A 516 4.82 -7.18 -7.62
CA PHE A 516 4.78 -5.71 -7.62
C PHE A 516 5.50 -5.07 -8.81
N ASN A 517 5.99 -5.87 -9.77
CA ASN A 517 6.81 -5.42 -10.89
C ASN A 517 5.99 -4.73 -11.97
N GLU A 518 4.91 -5.38 -12.39
CA GLU A 518 4.02 -4.88 -13.42
C GLU A 518 3.22 -3.68 -12.92
N ASN A 519 2.83 -2.80 -13.84
CA ASN A 519 1.98 -1.64 -13.54
C ASN A 519 2.55 -0.71 -12.45
N SER A 520 3.88 -0.69 -12.29
CA SER A 520 4.57 0.09 -11.26
C SER A 520 4.69 1.57 -11.63
N ALA A 521 4.10 2.46 -10.81
CA ALA A 521 4.23 3.91 -10.93
C ALA A 521 5.21 4.45 -9.87
N HIS A 522 6.47 4.01 -9.93
CA HIS A 522 7.47 4.22 -8.87
C HIS A 522 8.11 5.62 -8.82
N GLY A 523 7.69 6.56 -9.67
CA GLY A 523 8.18 7.93 -9.72
C GLY A 523 9.66 8.07 -10.06
N GLY A 524 10.22 7.08 -10.76
CA GLY A 524 11.63 7.05 -11.19
C GLY A 524 12.59 6.37 -10.24
N SER A 525 12.15 6.04 -9.01
CA SER A 525 13.04 5.48 -7.98
C SER A 525 13.76 4.19 -8.39
N TRP A 526 13.14 3.32 -9.19
CA TRP A 526 13.75 2.07 -9.68
C TRP A 526 14.89 2.29 -10.67
N ARG A 527 14.74 3.32 -11.51
CA ARG A 527 15.68 3.69 -12.56
C ARG A 527 16.67 4.76 -12.08
N CYS A 528 16.52 5.25 -10.86
CA CYS A 528 17.46 6.15 -10.22
C CYS A 528 18.79 5.42 -9.94
N PRO A 529 19.94 5.96 -10.37
CA PRO A 529 21.23 5.33 -10.16
C PRO A 529 21.74 5.36 -8.70
N TYR A 530 21.02 6.05 -7.81
CA TYR A 530 21.46 6.31 -6.43
C TYR A 530 20.48 5.79 -5.38
N LEU A 531 21.01 5.46 -4.20
CA LEU A 531 20.20 5.12 -3.03
C LEU A 531 19.35 6.33 -2.60
N GLN A 532 18.07 6.10 -2.30
CA GLN A 532 17.12 7.14 -1.91
C GLN A 532 17.61 7.97 -0.71
N ASP A 533 18.19 7.30 0.29
CA ASP A 533 18.71 7.98 1.48
C ASP A 533 19.97 8.81 1.21
N SER A 534 20.72 8.48 0.16
CA SER A 534 21.94 9.21 -0.18
C SER A 534 21.67 10.53 -0.90
N ILE A 535 20.55 10.63 -1.63
CA ILE A 535 20.21 11.83 -2.40
C ILE A 535 19.53 12.90 -1.54
N GLY A 536 19.09 12.60 -0.31
CA GLY A 536 18.26 13.51 0.50
C GLY A 536 18.88 14.90 0.76
N THR A 537 20.13 14.95 1.21
CA THR A 537 20.84 16.22 1.47
C THR A 537 21.06 17.01 0.18
N ALA A 538 21.48 16.33 -0.89
CA ALA A 538 21.71 16.95 -2.20
C ALA A 538 20.40 17.46 -2.81
N SER A 539 19.31 16.72 -2.63
CA SER A 539 17.96 17.11 -3.05
C SER A 539 17.50 18.36 -2.30
N PHE A 540 17.74 18.47 -1.00
CA PHE A 540 17.43 19.69 -0.26
C PHE A 540 18.21 20.91 -0.77
N ILE A 541 19.52 20.76 -1.02
CA ILE A 541 20.37 21.85 -1.51
C ILE A 541 19.92 22.30 -2.91
N THR A 542 19.79 21.36 -3.85
CA THR A 542 19.38 21.67 -5.22
C THR A 542 17.94 22.19 -5.28
N GLY A 543 17.04 21.72 -4.41
CA GLY A 543 15.68 22.24 -4.27
C GLY A 543 15.64 23.71 -3.81
N LYS A 544 16.55 24.14 -2.94
CA LYS A 544 16.66 25.58 -2.57
C LYS A 544 17.08 26.45 -3.75
N VAL A 545 18.02 25.97 -4.56
CA VAL A 545 18.46 26.67 -5.78
C VAL A 545 17.30 26.75 -6.77
N LYS A 546 16.62 25.64 -7.01
CA LYS A 546 15.47 25.52 -7.91
C LYS A 546 14.32 26.44 -7.51
N LYS A 547 13.93 26.48 -6.23
CA LYS A 547 12.88 27.38 -5.71
C LYS A 547 13.19 28.87 -5.93
N THR A 548 14.46 29.24 -5.96
CA THR A 548 14.90 30.61 -6.25
C THR A 548 14.70 30.96 -7.73
N CYS A 549 14.92 29.99 -8.63
CA CYS A 549 14.77 30.13 -10.08
C CYS A 549 13.31 29.95 -10.58
N GLU A 550 12.56 28.99 -10.04
CA GLU A 550 11.20 28.62 -10.48
C GLU A 550 10.09 29.55 -10.03
N SER A 551 10.38 30.50 -9.13
CA SER A 551 9.50 31.62 -8.81
C SER A 551 9.07 32.44 -10.05
N ARG A 552 9.65 32.14 -11.23
CA ARG A 552 9.37 32.75 -12.53
C ARG A 552 8.63 31.86 -13.56
N ALA A 553 8.48 30.54 -13.36
CA ALA A 553 8.08 29.62 -14.46
C ALA A 553 6.91 28.64 -14.18
N GLY A 554 6.45 28.48 -12.93
CA GLY A 554 5.19 27.77 -12.61
C GLY A 554 5.13 26.24 -12.84
N ASN A 555 6.12 25.61 -13.48
CA ASN A 555 6.10 24.19 -13.80
C ASN A 555 6.83 23.35 -12.74
N LYS A 556 6.15 22.38 -12.11
CA LYS A 556 6.72 21.55 -11.02
C LYS A 556 7.35 20.24 -11.49
N CYS A 557 7.10 19.84 -12.74
CA CYS A 557 7.62 18.61 -13.34
C CYS A 557 8.86 18.91 -14.21
N PRO A 558 9.84 17.99 -14.28
CA PRO A 558 11.03 18.15 -15.12
C PRO A 558 10.68 18.11 -16.61
N GLU A 559 11.46 18.81 -17.42
CA GLU A 559 11.38 18.77 -18.89
C GLU A 559 11.54 17.33 -19.39
N GLY A 560 10.74 16.94 -20.39
CA GLY A 560 10.69 15.57 -20.91
C GLY A 560 9.66 14.65 -20.24
N SER A 561 9.22 14.95 -19.01
CA SER A 561 8.15 14.19 -18.33
C SER A 561 6.72 14.64 -18.68
N LEU A 562 6.59 15.74 -19.42
CA LEU A 562 5.31 16.37 -19.75
C LEU A 562 4.90 16.02 -21.18
N GLY A 563 3.70 15.45 -21.33
CA GLY A 563 2.99 15.32 -22.60
C GLY A 563 2.33 16.63 -23.01
N PRO A 564 1.50 16.60 -24.06
CA PRO A 564 0.79 17.79 -24.52
C PRO A 564 -0.09 18.37 -23.40
N ARG A 565 -0.11 19.70 -23.32
CA ARG A 565 -0.97 20.41 -22.38
C ARG A 565 -2.43 20.25 -22.83
N PRO A 566 -3.35 19.78 -21.96
CA PRO A 566 -4.77 19.78 -22.27
C PRO A 566 -5.24 21.19 -22.63
N ASP A 567 -6.18 21.30 -23.55
CA ASP A 567 -6.85 22.59 -23.76
C ASP A 567 -7.50 23.02 -22.45
N ASN A 568 -7.65 24.34 -22.24
CA ASN A 568 -8.43 24.88 -21.12
C ASN A 568 -9.91 24.47 -21.32
N VAL A 569 -10.25 23.23 -21.02
CA VAL A 569 -11.62 22.79 -20.93
C VAL A 569 -12.17 23.48 -19.68
N GLN A 570 -13.02 24.49 -19.88
CA GLN A 570 -13.82 25.06 -18.81
C GLN A 570 -14.59 23.91 -18.16
N THR A 571 -14.19 23.54 -16.93
CA THR A 571 -14.94 22.63 -16.05
C THR A 571 -16.24 23.28 -15.61
#